data_AF-A0A497RZU3-F1
#
_entry.id   AF-A0A497RZU3-F1
#
_cell.length_a   1.000
_cell.length_b   1.000
_cell.length_c   1.000
_cell.angle_alpha   90.00
_cell.angle_beta   90.00
_cell.angle_gamma   90.00
#
_symmetry.space_group_name_H-M   'P 1'
#
loop_
_entity.id
_entity.type
_entity.pdbx_description
1 polymer ?
#
loop_
_entity_poly.entity_id
_entity_poly.type
_entity_poly.pdbx_seq_one_letter_code
_entity_poly.pdbx_strand_id
1 'polypeptide(L)'
;MWIEKYKPKRFDEFLGNKKVIEYLRRYNWKKPLLIYGHSGVGKSVLVELIAVEFDFDLVEITDDNLENSIASSQTFSLHGKRKLIFIDDVDMIGNIKKVTDLLKKTISPTVLTTSDYNSKRLSTIKKLCEKINIRMQTSASIAKFLERICMKEGISVDRDVLKKISDNAHGDIRSAVIDLETVAKGRKKITEEDFSIIGSRDRSTDIYKVLNSILIKRNFNEALNSTWNLDLRPNDIELWIDENLPRIYKDKKDLQKAYQYLSRADIFLGRILNRQYWGFLRYTSTLMTGGVNISKEKRIQPSYFQFPRYITKMAQSRKERNIKRSIGEKLSPELHVSSKIIIRDYIPLYRILLRKGKITDEELEGKYGFNVEELEYLRSS
;
A
#
# COMPACT_ATOMS: atom_id res chain seq x y z
N MET A 1 -13.98 16.98 -14.07
CA MET A 1 -12.77 16.67 -13.29
C MET A 1 -11.58 17.32 -13.94
N TRP A 2 -10.77 18.03 -13.15
CA TRP A 2 -9.58 18.73 -13.60
C TRP A 2 -8.49 17.78 -14.10
N ILE A 3 -8.51 16.53 -13.65
CA ILE A 3 -7.57 15.50 -14.10
C ILE A 3 -7.59 15.28 -15.62
N GLU A 4 -8.78 15.29 -16.24
CA GLU A 4 -8.93 15.15 -17.70
C GLU A 4 -8.69 16.49 -18.42
N LYS A 5 -9.13 17.61 -17.83
CA LYS A 5 -8.97 18.95 -18.42
C LYS A 5 -7.49 19.36 -18.56
N TYR A 6 -6.68 19.00 -17.57
CA TYR A 6 -5.24 19.29 -17.52
C TYR A 6 -4.36 18.09 -17.83
N LYS A 7 -4.95 17.05 -18.43
CA LYS A 7 -4.20 15.91 -18.93
C LYS A 7 -3.20 16.39 -19.98
N PRO A 8 -1.90 16.07 -19.84
CA PRO A 8 -0.90 16.41 -20.83
C PRO A 8 -1.27 15.89 -22.22
N LYS A 9 -1.07 16.70 -23.26
CA LYS A 9 -1.34 16.32 -24.66
C LYS A 9 -0.08 16.05 -25.48
N ARG A 10 1.08 16.43 -24.95
CA ARG A 10 2.39 16.26 -25.58
C ARG A 10 3.43 15.84 -24.55
N PHE A 11 4.51 15.22 -25.01
CA PHE A 11 5.64 14.86 -24.16
C PHE A 11 6.24 16.03 -23.38
N ASP A 12 6.25 17.24 -23.93
CA ASP A 12 6.79 18.43 -23.25
C ASP A 12 5.94 18.90 -22.06
N GLU A 13 4.66 18.51 -22.02
CA GLU A 13 3.74 18.83 -20.93
C GLU A 13 3.79 17.79 -19.81
N PHE A 14 4.44 16.64 -20.03
CA PHE A 14 4.54 15.57 -19.04
C PHE A 14 5.40 16.03 -17.85
N LEU A 15 4.85 15.89 -16.63
CA LEU A 15 5.51 16.41 -15.44
C LEU A 15 6.69 15.52 -15.02
N GLY A 16 7.90 16.04 -15.19
CA GLY A 16 9.14 15.40 -14.73
C GLY A 16 9.60 14.25 -15.63
N ASN A 17 10.49 13.39 -15.08
CA ASN A 17 11.06 12.25 -15.80
C ASN A 17 11.64 12.59 -17.20
N LYS A 18 12.20 13.79 -17.40
CA LYS A 18 12.66 14.29 -18.71
C LYS A 18 13.58 13.32 -19.48
N LYS A 19 14.51 12.67 -18.77
CA LYS A 19 15.41 11.66 -19.38
C LYS A 19 14.65 10.46 -19.95
N VAL A 20 13.56 10.04 -19.31
CA VAL A 20 12.69 8.96 -19.80
C VAL A 20 11.96 9.41 -21.06
N ILE A 21 11.45 10.65 -21.07
CA ILE A 21 10.77 11.23 -22.24
C ILE A 21 11.74 11.33 -23.44
N GLU A 22 12.95 11.84 -23.23
CA GLU A 22 13.98 11.90 -24.28
C GLU A 22 14.37 10.52 -24.81
N TYR A 23 14.45 9.53 -23.93
CA TYR A 23 14.69 8.14 -24.31
C TYR A 23 13.54 7.58 -25.16
N LEU A 24 12.30 7.81 -24.73
CA LEU A 24 11.09 7.33 -25.42
C LEU A 24 10.96 7.91 -26.83
N ARG A 25 11.30 9.18 -27.05
CA ARG A 25 11.30 9.81 -28.38
C ARG A 25 12.19 9.11 -29.40
N ARG A 26 13.26 8.45 -28.95
CA ARG A 26 14.21 7.73 -29.82
C ARG A 26 14.01 6.22 -29.80
N TYR A 27 12.94 5.74 -29.16
CA TYR A 27 12.71 4.32 -29.00
C TYR A 27 12.35 3.66 -30.34
N ASN A 28 13.04 2.57 -30.66
CA ASN A 28 12.94 1.92 -31.98
C ASN A 28 11.86 0.84 -32.06
N TRP A 29 11.12 0.60 -30.98
CA TRP A 29 10.01 -0.34 -30.91
C TRP A 29 10.35 -1.79 -31.29
N LYS A 30 11.62 -2.20 -31.15
CA LYS A 30 12.05 -3.60 -31.37
C LYS A 30 11.67 -4.54 -30.22
N LYS A 31 11.50 -4.01 -29.01
CA LYS A 31 11.05 -4.77 -27.83
C LYS A 31 9.81 -4.11 -27.23
N PRO A 32 8.91 -4.88 -26.59
CA PRO A 32 7.85 -4.31 -25.78
C PRO A 32 8.39 -3.47 -24.62
N LEU A 33 7.65 -2.44 -24.21
CA LEU A 33 7.99 -1.61 -23.05
C LEU A 33 7.20 -2.07 -21.82
N LEU A 34 7.89 -2.19 -20.68
CA LEU A 34 7.27 -2.33 -19.37
C LEU A 34 7.50 -1.04 -18.56
N ILE A 35 6.46 -0.24 -18.44
CA ILE A 35 6.47 1.01 -17.67
C ILE A 35 6.01 0.71 -16.25
N TYR A 36 6.85 0.97 -15.25
CA TYR A 36 6.54 0.69 -13.86
C TYR A 36 6.79 1.91 -12.97
N GLY A 37 6.12 1.95 -11.83
CA GLY A 37 6.18 3.08 -10.90
C GLY A 37 4.98 3.08 -9.96
N HIS A 38 4.95 4.01 -9.01
CA HIS A 38 3.83 4.12 -8.08
C HIS A 38 2.51 4.47 -8.80
N SER A 39 1.38 4.28 -8.12
CA SER A 39 0.09 4.71 -8.66
C SER A 39 0.04 6.23 -8.80
N GLY A 40 -0.70 6.72 -9.80
CA GLY A 40 -0.96 8.16 -9.96
C GLY A 40 0.20 9.04 -10.45
N VAL A 41 1.33 8.44 -10.86
CA VAL A 41 2.48 9.16 -11.46
C VAL A 41 2.36 9.42 -12.96
N GLY A 42 1.27 9.00 -13.61
CA GLY A 42 1.00 9.23 -15.03
C GLY A 42 1.44 8.13 -15.99
N LYS A 43 1.50 6.85 -15.55
CA LYS A 43 1.90 5.72 -16.40
C LYS A 43 0.98 5.53 -17.61
N SER A 44 -0.33 5.41 -17.41
CA SER A 44 -1.31 5.24 -18.51
C SER A 44 -1.36 6.48 -19.42
N VAL A 45 -1.30 7.69 -18.82
CA VAL A 45 -1.19 8.96 -19.56
C VAL A 45 0.04 8.96 -20.49
N LEU A 46 1.18 8.45 -20.03
CA LEU A 46 2.38 8.36 -20.84
C LEU A 46 2.19 7.44 -22.05
N VAL A 47 1.42 6.36 -21.93
CA VAL A 47 1.11 5.47 -23.06
C VAL A 47 0.25 6.18 -24.11
N GLU A 48 -0.75 6.93 -23.68
CA GLU A 48 -1.56 7.75 -24.59
C GLU A 48 -0.72 8.79 -25.33
N LEU A 49 0.19 9.47 -24.62
CA LEU A 49 1.13 10.41 -25.24
C LEU A 49 2.05 9.73 -26.26
N ILE A 50 2.50 8.52 -25.96
CA ILE A 50 3.29 7.73 -26.90
C ILE A 50 2.49 7.42 -28.17
N ALA A 51 1.22 7.05 -28.04
CA ALA A 51 0.35 6.80 -29.20
C ALA A 51 0.24 8.04 -30.09
N VAL A 52 0.08 9.21 -29.49
CA VAL A 52 -0.01 10.49 -30.22
C VAL A 52 1.33 10.87 -30.87
N GLU A 53 2.44 10.77 -30.15
CA GLU A 53 3.78 11.18 -30.66
C GLU A 53 4.22 10.35 -31.86
N PHE A 54 3.96 9.04 -31.85
CA PHE A 54 4.36 8.12 -32.92
C PHE A 54 3.24 7.84 -33.94
N ASP A 55 2.12 8.54 -33.83
CA ASP A 55 0.92 8.36 -34.68
C ASP A 55 0.44 6.90 -34.74
N PHE A 56 0.36 6.24 -33.57
CA PHE A 56 -0.16 4.89 -33.44
C PHE A 56 -1.65 4.88 -33.07
N ASP A 57 -2.37 3.88 -33.57
CA ASP A 57 -3.73 3.60 -33.13
C ASP A 57 -3.69 2.77 -31.84
N LEU A 58 -4.08 3.40 -30.72
CA LEU A 58 -4.05 2.77 -29.39
C LEU A 58 -5.14 1.69 -29.27
N VAL A 59 -4.74 0.48 -28.90
CA VAL A 59 -5.62 -0.66 -28.63
C VAL A 59 -5.38 -1.15 -27.21
N GLU A 60 -6.35 -0.91 -26.34
CA GLU A 60 -6.30 -1.37 -24.95
C GLU A 60 -6.79 -2.82 -24.82
N ILE A 61 -5.98 -3.64 -24.17
CA ILE A 61 -6.24 -5.05 -23.93
C ILE A 61 -6.48 -5.27 -22.43
N THR A 62 -7.61 -5.89 -22.13
CA THR A 62 -8.06 -6.34 -20.81
C THR A 62 -8.08 -7.88 -20.77
N ASP A 63 -8.34 -8.46 -19.59
CA ASP A 63 -8.40 -9.93 -19.44
C ASP A 63 -9.51 -10.55 -20.32
N ASP A 64 -10.62 -9.83 -20.51
CA ASP A 64 -11.79 -10.28 -21.28
C ASP A 64 -11.55 -10.29 -22.80
N ASN A 65 -10.76 -9.36 -23.32
CA ASN A 65 -10.52 -9.21 -24.76
C ASN A 65 -9.17 -9.80 -25.22
N LEU A 66 -8.41 -10.42 -24.30
CA LEU A 66 -7.07 -10.95 -24.54
C LEU A 66 -7.03 -12.04 -25.62
N GLU A 67 -8.10 -12.83 -25.76
CA GLU A 67 -8.15 -13.90 -26.78
C GLU A 67 -8.39 -13.36 -28.20
N ASN A 68 -9.35 -12.43 -28.34
CA ASN A 68 -9.70 -11.84 -29.62
C ASN A 68 -8.64 -10.86 -30.13
N SER A 69 -7.90 -10.24 -29.22
CA SER A 69 -6.90 -9.22 -29.54
C SER A 69 -5.62 -9.80 -30.17
N ILE A 70 -5.27 -11.07 -29.92
CA ILE A 70 -4.08 -11.73 -30.50
C ILE A 70 -4.16 -11.76 -32.03
N ALA A 71 -5.31 -12.10 -32.62
CA ALA A 71 -5.49 -12.10 -34.08
C ALA A 71 -5.45 -10.66 -34.65
N SER A 72 -6.01 -9.69 -33.92
CA SER A 72 -6.06 -8.28 -34.34
C SER A 72 -4.70 -7.56 -34.23
N SER A 73 -3.79 -8.06 -33.38
CA SER A 73 -2.45 -7.51 -33.14
C SER A 73 -1.50 -7.64 -34.34
N GLN A 74 -1.83 -8.51 -35.30
CA GLN A 74 -1.01 -8.81 -36.47
C GLN A 74 -1.42 -8.02 -37.72
N THR A 75 -2.47 -7.20 -37.63
CA THR A 75 -3.02 -6.43 -38.75
C THR A 75 -2.78 -4.93 -38.56
N PHE A 76 -2.46 -4.23 -39.65
CA PHE A 76 -2.50 -2.76 -39.69
C PHE A 76 -3.91 -2.25 -39.41
N SER A 77 -4.02 -1.01 -38.93
CA SER A 77 -5.34 -0.40 -38.74
C SER A 77 -6.02 -0.15 -40.09
N LEU A 78 -7.34 0.07 -40.05
CA LEU A 78 -8.14 0.43 -41.23
C LEU A 78 -7.64 1.70 -41.92
N HIS A 79 -6.86 2.53 -41.22
CA HIS A 79 -6.27 3.78 -41.72
C HIS A 79 -4.77 3.63 -42.08
N GLY A 80 -4.22 2.41 -42.11
CA GLY A 80 -2.82 2.15 -42.44
C GLY A 80 -1.81 2.46 -41.33
N LYS A 81 -2.26 2.87 -40.14
CA LYS A 81 -1.41 3.14 -38.98
C LYS A 81 -1.00 1.85 -38.28
N ARG A 82 0.18 1.87 -37.63
CA ARG A 82 0.59 0.79 -36.73
C ARG A 82 -0.24 0.86 -35.45
N LYS A 83 -0.69 -0.29 -34.96
CA LYS A 83 -1.42 -0.38 -33.69
C LYS A 83 -0.45 -0.37 -32.51
N LEU A 84 -0.72 0.43 -31.48
CA LEU A 84 -0.03 0.35 -30.20
C LEU A 84 -0.88 -0.49 -29.26
N ILE A 85 -0.37 -1.65 -28.89
CA ILE A 85 -1.01 -2.51 -27.90
C ILE A 85 -0.69 -1.99 -26.51
N PHE A 86 -1.73 -1.74 -25.72
CA PHE A 86 -1.61 -1.30 -24.34
C PHE A 86 -2.27 -2.29 -23.39
N ILE A 87 -1.53 -2.70 -22.37
CA ILE A 87 -2.03 -3.54 -21.27
C ILE A 87 -1.84 -2.78 -19.97
N ASP A 88 -2.92 -2.24 -19.39
CA ASP A 88 -2.84 -1.56 -18.10
C ASP A 88 -2.77 -2.55 -16.93
N ASP A 89 -2.08 -2.16 -15.87
CA ASP A 89 -1.89 -2.92 -14.62
C ASP A 89 -1.76 -4.45 -14.83
N VAL A 90 -0.76 -4.86 -15.63
CA VAL A 90 -0.58 -6.25 -16.07
C VAL A 90 -0.43 -7.25 -14.91
N ASP A 91 -0.08 -6.80 -13.71
CA ASP A 91 -0.07 -7.61 -12.50
C ASP A 91 -1.46 -8.06 -12.03
N MET A 92 -2.51 -7.34 -12.43
CA MET A 92 -3.90 -7.66 -12.11
C MET A 92 -4.53 -8.67 -13.08
N ILE A 93 -3.92 -8.87 -14.26
CA ILE A 93 -4.41 -9.86 -15.23
C ILE A 93 -4.33 -11.28 -14.66
N GLY A 94 -5.39 -12.06 -14.82
CA GLY A 94 -5.45 -13.44 -14.35
C GLY A 94 -4.45 -14.33 -15.07
N ASN A 95 -4.45 -14.29 -16.40
CA ASN A 95 -3.67 -15.20 -17.24
C ASN A 95 -2.39 -14.58 -17.83
N ILE A 96 -1.37 -14.40 -16.99
CA ILE A 96 -0.06 -13.85 -17.40
C ILE A 96 0.66 -14.71 -18.46
N LYS A 97 0.36 -16.01 -18.55
CA LYS A 97 0.94 -16.87 -19.59
C LYS A 97 0.48 -16.41 -20.98
N LYS A 98 -0.82 -16.12 -21.15
CA LYS A 98 -1.35 -15.58 -22.41
C LYS A 98 -0.72 -14.25 -22.80
N VAL A 99 -0.53 -13.35 -21.83
CA VAL A 99 0.19 -12.08 -22.06
C VAL A 99 1.62 -12.36 -22.55
N THR A 100 2.30 -13.33 -21.95
CA THR A 100 3.66 -13.73 -22.38
C THR A 100 3.67 -14.26 -23.81
N ASP A 101 2.67 -15.05 -24.20
CA ASP A 101 2.56 -15.60 -25.55
C ASP A 101 2.22 -14.52 -26.58
N LEU A 102 1.37 -13.56 -26.23
CA LEU A 102 1.11 -12.36 -27.03
C LEU A 102 2.42 -11.58 -27.28
N LEU A 103 3.22 -11.34 -26.23
CA LEU A 103 4.48 -10.60 -26.36
C LEU A 103 5.52 -11.29 -27.24
N LYS A 104 5.48 -12.62 -27.35
CA LYS A 104 6.36 -13.38 -28.25
C LYS A 104 5.91 -13.35 -29.71
N LYS A 105 4.60 -13.20 -29.94
CA LYS A 105 3.97 -13.30 -31.28
C LYS A 105 3.66 -11.95 -31.91
N THR A 106 3.55 -10.89 -31.12
CA THR A 106 3.17 -9.55 -31.60
C THR A 106 4.29 -8.91 -32.42
N ILE A 107 3.90 -8.33 -33.56
CA ILE A 107 4.76 -7.49 -34.42
C ILE A 107 4.50 -6.00 -34.14
N SER A 108 3.37 -5.72 -33.47
CA SER A 108 2.91 -4.39 -33.16
C SER A 108 3.64 -3.83 -31.92
N PRO A 109 3.98 -2.52 -31.91
CA PRO A 109 4.43 -1.82 -30.72
C PRO A 109 3.56 -2.17 -29.51
N THR A 110 4.18 -2.56 -28.40
CA THR A 110 3.45 -3.02 -27.21
C THR A 110 4.00 -2.36 -25.95
N VAL A 111 3.11 -1.85 -25.10
CA VAL A 111 3.41 -1.23 -23.82
C VAL A 111 2.57 -1.89 -22.74
N LEU A 112 3.21 -2.26 -21.63
CA LEU A 112 2.55 -2.75 -20.43
C LEU A 112 2.87 -1.81 -19.27
N THR A 113 1.92 -1.59 -18.39
CA THR A 113 2.11 -0.83 -17.15
C THR A 113 1.92 -1.73 -15.92
N THR A 114 2.62 -1.42 -14.84
CA THR A 114 2.42 -2.09 -13.55
C THR A 114 2.72 -1.17 -12.38
N SER A 115 2.04 -1.36 -11.26
CA SER A 115 2.37 -0.74 -9.98
C SER A 115 3.29 -1.60 -9.12
N ASP A 116 3.22 -2.94 -9.24
CA ASP A 116 4.04 -3.89 -8.51
C ASP A 116 5.17 -4.49 -9.39
N TYR A 117 6.23 -3.70 -9.59
CA TYR A 117 7.42 -4.20 -10.29
C TYR A 117 8.08 -5.38 -9.56
N ASN A 118 7.85 -5.63 -8.27
CA ASN A 118 8.51 -6.73 -7.56
C ASN A 118 7.73 -8.05 -7.64
N SER A 119 6.53 -8.03 -8.22
CA SER A 119 5.72 -9.23 -8.42
C SER A 119 6.51 -10.35 -9.11
N LYS A 120 6.54 -11.53 -8.47
CA LYS A 120 7.13 -12.76 -9.01
C LYS A 120 6.40 -13.21 -10.28
N ARG A 121 5.10 -12.89 -10.40
CA ARG A 121 4.27 -13.25 -11.55
C ARG A 121 4.78 -12.62 -12.86
N LEU A 122 5.37 -11.42 -12.77
CA LEU A 122 5.89 -10.68 -13.93
C LEU A 122 7.32 -11.08 -14.35
N SER A 123 7.92 -12.10 -13.73
CA SER A 123 9.32 -12.48 -13.98
C SER A 123 9.63 -12.78 -15.45
N THR A 124 8.73 -13.47 -16.16
CA THR A 124 8.89 -13.77 -17.60
C THR A 124 8.68 -12.53 -18.47
N ILE A 125 7.66 -11.72 -18.18
CA ILE A 125 7.36 -10.47 -18.90
C ILE A 125 8.55 -9.51 -18.80
N LYS A 126 9.15 -9.37 -17.61
CA LYS A 126 10.35 -8.54 -17.40
C LYS A 126 11.53 -8.98 -18.28
N LYS A 127 11.67 -10.28 -18.61
CA LYS A 127 12.77 -10.73 -19.48
C LYS A 127 12.56 -10.32 -20.93
N LEU A 128 11.30 -10.27 -21.38
CA LEU A 128 10.93 -9.95 -22.76
C LEU A 128 10.88 -8.43 -23.04
N CYS A 129 10.64 -7.62 -22.01
CA CYS A 129 10.44 -6.18 -22.17
C CYS A 129 11.68 -5.34 -21.83
N GLU A 130 11.77 -4.18 -22.46
CA GLU A 130 12.60 -3.06 -22.00
C GLU A 130 11.89 -2.35 -20.85
N LYS A 131 12.60 -2.00 -19.77
CA LYS A 131 11.97 -1.54 -18.52
C LYS A 131 12.16 -0.05 -18.34
N ILE A 132 11.08 0.66 -18.05
CA ILE A 132 11.10 2.10 -17.82
C ILE A 132 10.49 2.39 -16.45
N ASN A 133 11.27 3.04 -15.58
CA ASN A 133 10.81 3.47 -14.27
C ASN A 133 10.29 4.91 -14.31
N ILE A 134 9.03 5.11 -13.99
CA ILE A 134 8.45 6.43 -13.76
C ILE A 134 8.52 6.75 -12.28
N ARG A 135 9.40 7.70 -11.94
CA ARG A 135 9.62 8.12 -10.56
C ARG A 135 8.51 9.07 -10.09
N MET A 136 8.22 9.00 -8.80
CA MET A 136 7.41 9.99 -8.10
C MET A 136 7.98 11.39 -8.30
N GLN A 137 7.09 12.37 -8.33
CA GLN A 137 7.48 13.78 -8.42
C GLN A 137 7.77 14.35 -7.04
N THR A 138 8.68 15.32 -6.98
CA THR A 138 8.94 16.07 -5.75
C THR A 138 7.76 16.97 -5.43
N SER A 139 7.50 17.21 -4.14
CA SER A 139 6.42 18.12 -3.71
C SER A 139 6.53 19.50 -4.37
N ALA A 140 7.75 20.01 -4.57
CA ALA A 140 7.98 21.28 -5.26
C ALA A 140 7.56 21.27 -6.75
N SER A 141 7.73 20.14 -7.44
CA SER A 141 7.30 19.98 -8.83
C SER A 141 5.77 19.94 -8.92
N ILE A 142 5.13 19.20 -8.01
CA ILE A 142 3.67 19.10 -7.91
C ILE A 142 3.08 20.47 -7.56
N ALA A 143 3.63 21.19 -6.58
CA ALA A 143 3.14 22.51 -6.18
C ALA A 143 3.15 23.51 -7.34
N LYS A 144 4.22 23.53 -8.14
CA LYS A 144 4.31 24.36 -9.36
C LYS A 144 3.27 23.96 -10.42
N PHE A 145 2.97 22.67 -10.53
CA PHE A 145 1.94 22.19 -11.45
C PHE A 145 0.54 22.61 -10.99
N LEU A 146 0.24 22.46 -9.70
CA LEU A 146 -1.01 22.92 -9.10
C LEU A 146 -1.18 24.44 -9.21
N GLU A 147 -0.11 25.22 -9.00
CA GLU A 147 -0.13 26.69 -9.18
C GLU A 147 -0.58 27.08 -10.60
N ARG A 148 -0.08 26.38 -11.64
CA ARG A 148 -0.50 26.59 -13.03
C ARG A 148 -1.97 26.26 -13.26
N ILE A 149 -2.49 25.22 -12.60
CA ILE A 149 -3.91 24.86 -12.67
C ILE A 149 -4.76 25.98 -12.05
N CYS A 150 -4.40 26.45 -10.86
CA CYS A 150 -5.09 27.56 -10.18
C CYS A 150 -5.13 28.82 -11.04
N MET A 151 -4.00 29.18 -11.67
CA MET A 151 -3.94 30.34 -12.58
C MET A 151 -4.91 30.19 -13.77
N LYS A 152 -5.00 29.01 -14.37
CA LYS A 152 -5.90 28.75 -15.51
C LYS A 152 -7.37 28.72 -15.10
N GLU A 153 -7.68 28.33 -13.87
CA GLU A 153 -9.04 28.35 -13.32
C GLU A 153 -9.43 29.72 -12.71
N GLY A 154 -8.49 30.68 -12.66
CA GLY A 154 -8.73 32.01 -12.06
C GLY A 154 -8.90 31.96 -10.54
N ILE A 155 -8.24 31.03 -9.87
CA ILE A 155 -8.34 30.81 -8.43
C ILE A 155 -7.09 31.34 -7.73
N SER A 156 -7.29 32.21 -6.75
CA SER A 156 -6.21 32.72 -5.90
C SER A 156 -5.96 31.75 -4.75
N VAL A 157 -4.77 31.18 -4.66
CA VAL A 157 -4.38 30.21 -3.62
C VAL A 157 -3.08 30.64 -2.96
N ASP A 158 -2.98 30.43 -1.65
CA ASP A 158 -1.74 30.59 -0.92
C ASP A 158 -0.72 29.48 -1.27
N ARG A 159 0.54 29.85 -1.44
CA ARG A 159 1.63 28.91 -1.73
C ARG A 159 1.79 27.85 -0.64
N ASP A 160 1.53 28.21 0.61
CA ASP A 160 1.60 27.26 1.72
C ASP A 160 0.52 26.16 1.62
N VAL A 161 -0.66 26.50 1.11
CA VAL A 161 -1.71 25.51 0.82
C VAL A 161 -1.30 24.57 -0.30
N LEU A 162 -0.74 25.08 -1.40
CA LEU A 162 -0.24 24.23 -2.49
C LEU A 162 0.86 23.29 -2.02
N LYS A 163 1.75 23.79 -1.15
CA LYS A 163 2.82 22.99 -0.55
C LYS A 163 2.24 21.86 0.31
N LYS A 164 1.27 22.17 1.19
CA LYS A 164 0.57 21.17 2.02
C LYS A 164 -0.16 20.11 1.18
N ILE A 165 -0.89 20.51 0.13
CA ILE A 165 -1.54 19.57 -0.81
C ILE A 165 -0.48 18.66 -1.45
N SER A 166 0.63 19.24 -1.90
CA SER A 166 1.70 18.51 -2.58
C SER A 166 2.43 17.53 -1.66
N ASP A 167 2.67 17.92 -0.41
CA ASP A 167 3.29 17.07 0.61
C ASP A 167 2.35 15.90 0.99
N ASN A 168 1.06 16.17 1.15
CA ASN A 168 0.03 15.15 1.42
C ASN A 168 -0.16 14.15 0.29
N ALA A 169 0.13 14.55 -0.96
CA ALA A 169 0.00 13.69 -2.12
C ALA A 169 1.14 12.66 -2.24
N HIS A 170 2.23 12.80 -1.47
CA HIS A 170 3.37 11.87 -1.46
C HIS A 170 3.89 11.48 -2.87
N GLY A 171 3.90 12.44 -3.80
CA GLY A 171 4.37 12.23 -5.16
C GLY A 171 3.32 11.70 -6.17
N ASP A 172 2.08 11.45 -5.74
CA ASP A 172 0.93 11.11 -6.60
C ASP A 172 0.28 12.37 -7.16
N ILE A 173 0.47 12.60 -8.46
CA ILE A 173 -0.04 13.80 -9.15
C ILE A 173 -1.56 13.78 -9.24
N ARG A 174 -2.15 12.61 -9.50
CA ARG A 174 -3.60 12.47 -9.63
C ARG A 174 -4.30 12.81 -8.33
N SER A 175 -3.78 12.27 -7.22
CA SER A 175 -4.26 12.57 -5.88
C SER A 175 -4.15 14.05 -5.55
N ALA A 176 -3.02 14.70 -5.87
CA ALA A 176 -2.83 16.13 -5.65
C ALA A 176 -3.84 17.01 -6.41
N VAL A 177 -4.14 16.67 -7.68
CA VAL A 177 -5.11 17.41 -8.51
C VAL A 177 -6.54 17.24 -7.98
N ILE A 178 -6.92 16.03 -7.57
CA ILE A 178 -8.25 15.77 -6.98
C ILE A 178 -8.43 16.54 -5.67
N ASP A 179 -7.41 16.53 -4.81
CA ASP A 179 -7.43 17.25 -3.54
C ASP A 179 -7.59 18.76 -3.79
N LEU A 180 -6.84 19.31 -4.74
CA LEU A 180 -6.99 20.71 -5.15
C LEU A 180 -8.38 21.03 -5.72
N GLU A 181 -8.90 20.21 -6.64
CA GLU A 181 -10.24 20.39 -7.22
C GLU A 181 -11.33 20.37 -6.14
N THR A 182 -11.14 19.54 -5.11
CA THR A 182 -12.06 19.42 -3.97
C THR A 182 -12.10 20.71 -3.14
N VAL A 183 -10.95 21.32 -2.84
CA VAL A 183 -10.89 22.60 -2.10
C VAL A 183 -11.35 23.78 -2.93
N ALA A 184 -11.09 23.74 -4.23
CA ALA A 184 -11.50 24.76 -5.18
C ALA A 184 -13.00 24.76 -5.47
N LYS A 185 -13.72 23.69 -5.15
CA LYS A 185 -15.12 23.53 -5.54
C LYS A 185 -15.98 24.65 -4.97
N GLY A 186 -16.49 25.51 -5.85
CA GLY A 186 -17.36 26.64 -5.50
C GLY A 186 -16.64 27.87 -4.94
N ARG A 187 -15.31 27.97 -5.06
CA ARG A 187 -14.50 29.05 -4.46
C ARG A 187 -13.56 29.68 -5.49
N LYS A 188 -13.34 31.00 -5.37
CA LYS A 188 -12.36 31.76 -6.16
C LYS A 188 -11.07 32.11 -5.39
N LYS A 189 -11.09 31.95 -4.07
CA LYS A 189 -9.95 32.14 -3.18
C LYS A 189 -9.89 30.99 -2.20
N ILE A 190 -8.70 30.45 -1.98
CA ILE A 190 -8.44 29.35 -1.05
C ILE A 190 -7.46 29.84 0.00
N THR A 191 -7.84 29.73 1.27
CA THR A 191 -6.99 30.07 2.43
C THR A 191 -6.52 28.81 3.17
N GLU A 192 -5.63 28.96 4.17
CA GLU A 192 -5.20 27.83 4.99
C GLU A 192 -6.34 27.16 5.77
N GLU A 193 -7.36 27.92 6.17
CA GLU A 193 -8.53 27.40 6.90
C GLU A 193 -9.35 26.45 6.02
N ASP A 194 -9.41 26.70 4.71
CA ASP A 194 -10.10 25.87 3.74
C ASP A 194 -9.41 24.51 3.51
N PHE A 195 -8.10 24.45 3.73
CA PHE A 195 -7.35 23.21 3.65
C PHE A 195 -7.71 22.22 4.77
N SER A 196 -8.27 22.69 5.90
CA SER A 196 -8.73 21.81 6.98
C SER A 196 -9.84 20.83 6.56
N ILE A 197 -10.51 21.12 5.43
CA ILE A 197 -11.57 20.30 4.85
C ILE A 197 -11.00 19.10 4.09
N ILE A 198 -9.82 19.22 3.46
CA ILE A 198 -9.03 18.05 3.07
C ILE A 198 -8.34 17.59 4.34
N GLY A 199 -9.02 16.77 5.13
CA GLY A 199 -8.40 16.09 6.25
C GLY A 199 -7.01 15.60 5.85
N SER A 200 -6.01 15.96 6.65
CA SER A 200 -4.64 15.52 6.46
C SER A 200 -4.64 14.03 6.12
N ARG A 201 -4.27 13.67 4.88
CA ARG A 201 -4.00 12.26 4.52
C ARG A 201 -2.84 11.66 5.31
N ASP A 202 -2.22 12.47 6.14
CA ASP A 202 -1.33 12.04 7.19
C ASP A 202 -2.11 11.43 8.36
N ARG A 203 -2.55 10.18 8.17
CA ARG A 203 -3.10 9.32 9.24
C ARG A 203 -2.24 9.34 10.50
N SER A 204 -0.93 9.65 10.38
CA SER A 204 -0.03 9.80 11.52
C SER A 204 -0.32 11.05 12.35
N THR A 205 -0.55 12.21 11.73
CA THR A 205 -0.88 13.45 12.46
C THR A 205 -2.22 13.38 13.18
N ASP A 206 -3.23 12.73 12.59
CA ASP A 206 -4.54 12.62 13.22
C ASP A 206 -4.55 11.62 14.38
N ILE A 207 -3.83 10.49 14.28
CA ILE A 207 -3.68 9.60 15.44
C ILE A 207 -2.92 10.27 16.59
N TYR A 208 -1.91 11.11 16.31
CA TYR A 208 -1.21 11.84 17.37
C TYR A 208 -2.12 12.84 18.11
N LYS A 209 -3.03 13.52 17.40
CA LYS A 209 -4.04 14.39 18.03
C LYS A 209 -4.98 13.59 18.93
N VAL A 210 -5.44 12.43 18.47
CA VAL A 210 -6.32 11.56 19.25
C VAL A 210 -5.59 10.97 20.46
N LEU A 211 -4.35 10.50 20.30
CA LEU A 211 -3.54 10.02 21.41
C LEU A 211 -3.26 11.12 22.43
N ASN A 212 -3.10 12.38 22.00
CA ASN A 212 -2.99 13.51 22.91
C ASN A 212 -4.30 13.70 23.72
N SER A 213 -5.45 13.61 23.06
CA SER A 213 -6.76 13.63 23.74
C SER A 213 -6.92 12.49 24.75
N ILE A 214 -6.56 11.26 24.36
CA ILE A 214 -6.73 10.06 25.18
C ILE A 214 -5.72 10.00 26.33
N LEU A 215 -4.43 10.18 26.05
CA LEU A 215 -3.37 9.89 27.00
C LEU A 215 -2.98 11.12 27.82
N ILE A 216 -3.01 12.33 27.25
CA ILE A 216 -2.48 13.54 27.92
C ILE A 216 -3.61 14.39 28.52
N LYS A 217 -4.62 14.77 27.73
CA LYS A 217 -5.75 15.60 28.21
C LYS A 217 -6.60 14.83 29.23
N ARG A 218 -7.33 15.53 30.10
CA ARG A 218 -8.23 14.92 31.09
C ARG A 218 -9.68 15.27 30.81
N ASN A 219 -10.16 14.82 29.65
CA ASN A 219 -11.53 15.04 29.21
C ASN A 219 -12.07 13.76 28.56
N PHE A 220 -12.96 13.08 29.28
CA PHE A 220 -13.56 11.83 28.86
C PHE A 220 -14.33 11.98 27.54
N ASN A 221 -15.17 13.01 27.42
CA ASN A 221 -16.01 13.22 26.26
C ASN A 221 -15.17 13.56 25.02
N GLU A 222 -14.12 14.36 25.19
CA GLU A 222 -13.20 14.70 24.10
C GLU A 222 -12.40 13.48 23.63
N ALA A 223 -11.91 12.65 24.56
CA ALA A 223 -11.21 11.41 24.23
C ALA A 223 -12.13 10.43 23.47
N LEU A 224 -13.39 10.31 23.88
CA LEU A 224 -14.36 9.47 23.19
C LEU A 224 -14.70 10.02 21.81
N ASN A 225 -15.06 11.30 21.70
CA ASN A 225 -15.49 11.94 20.46
C ASN A 225 -14.37 12.00 19.40
N SER A 226 -13.14 12.24 19.83
CA SER A 226 -11.98 12.31 18.92
C SER A 226 -11.71 11.00 18.17
N THR A 227 -12.18 9.87 18.70
CA THR A 227 -11.95 8.55 18.11
C THR A 227 -12.92 8.24 16.97
N TRP A 228 -14.11 8.83 16.94
CA TRP A 228 -15.12 8.57 15.91
C TRP A 228 -14.74 9.09 14.52
N ASN A 229 -13.91 10.13 14.48
CA ASN A 229 -13.49 10.79 13.23
C ASN A 229 -12.17 10.22 12.68
N LEU A 230 -11.59 9.19 13.32
CA LEU A 230 -10.37 8.54 12.84
C LEU A 230 -10.68 7.50 11.76
N ASP A 231 -10.02 7.61 10.61
CA ASP A 231 -9.95 6.58 9.58
C ASP A 231 -8.96 5.46 9.95
N LEU A 232 -9.12 4.89 11.15
CA LEU A 232 -8.34 3.76 11.66
C LEU A 232 -9.27 2.70 12.22
N ARG A 233 -8.87 1.43 12.08
CA ARG A 233 -9.62 0.34 12.69
C ARG A 233 -9.45 0.38 14.20
N PRO A 234 -10.48 0.05 14.99
CA PRO A 234 -10.41 0.04 16.45
C PRO A 234 -9.20 -0.72 17.02
N ASN A 235 -8.86 -1.86 16.41
CA ASN A 235 -7.71 -2.68 16.79
C ASN A 235 -6.37 -1.98 16.52
N ASP A 236 -6.28 -1.13 15.50
CA ASP A 236 -5.06 -0.37 15.25
C ASP A 236 -4.90 0.73 16.31
N ILE A 237 -6.00 1.41 16.67
CA ILE A 237 -6.03 2.45 17.72
C ILE A 237 -5.60 1.86 19.06
N GLU A 238 -6.08 0.67 19.41
CA GLU A 238 -5.67 -0.04 20.62
C GLU A 238 -4.15 -0.26 20.68
N LEU A 239 -3.53 -0.73 19.58
CA LEU A 239 -2.08 -0.95 19.52
C LEU A 239 -1.29 0.36 19.69
N TRP A 240 -1.81 1.47 19.18
CA TRP A 240 -1.24 2.81 19.40
C TRP A 240 -1.32 3.23 20.87
N ILE A 241 -2.43 2.93 21.53
CA ILE A 241 -2.62 3.22 22.95
C ILE A 241 -1.68 2.35 23.80
N ASP A 242 -1.64 1.04 23.56
CA ASP A 242 -0.76 0.08 24.27
C ASP A 242 0.72 0.48 24.19
N GLU A 243 1.21 0.75 22.99
CA GLU A 243 2.62 1.10 22.76
C GLU A 243 3.03 2.38 23.52
N ASN A 244 2.11 3.34 23.67
CA ASN A 244 2.41 4.64 24.27
C ASN A 244 2.03 4.74 25.75
N LEU A 245 1.18 3.84 26.25
CA LEU A 245 0.76 3.81 27.65
C LEU A 245 1.93 3.82 28.64
N PRO A 246 2.92 2.89 28.59
CA PRO A 246 4.00 2.84 29.56
C PRO A 246 5.03 3.96 29.36
N ARG A 247 5.01 4.62 28.19
CA ARG A 247 5.84 5.80 27.93
C ARG A 247 5.29 7.03 28.63
N ILE A 248 3.97 7.13 28.77
CA ILE A 248 3.27 8.32 29.23
C ILE A 248 2.85 8.18 30.68
N TYR A 249 2.29 7.02 31.07
CA TYR A 249 1.79 6.76 32.41
C TYR A 249 2.95 6.19 33.24
N LYS A 250 3.62 7.05 34.00
CA LYS A 250 4.77 6.67 34.84
C LYS A 250 4.37 6.11 36.20
N ASP A 251 3.21 6.48 36.71
CA ASP A 251 2.69 5.95 37.96
C ASP A 251 2.18 4.51 37.75
N LYS A 252 2.58 3.59 38.64
CA LYS A 252 2.23 2.17 38.52
C LYS A 252 0.73 1.91 38.70
N LYS A 253 0.05 2.68 39.56
CA LYS A 253 -1.40 2.51 39.79
C LYS A 253 -2.20 3.01 38.60
N ASP A 254 -1.82 4.16 38.04
CA ASP A 254 -2.46 4.70 36.84
C ASP A 254 -2.28 3.77 35.64
N LEU A 255 -1.06 3.25 35.46
CA LEU A 255 -0.72 2.30 34.40
C LEU A 255 -1.51 0.99 34.55
N GLN A 256 -1.62 0.45 35.78
CA GLN A 256 -2.41 -0.74 36.07
C GLN A 256 -3.89 -0.53 35.70
N LYS A 257 -4.51 0.57 36.16
CA LYS A 257 -5.91 0.90 35.87
C LYS A 257 -6.15 1.03 34.37
N ALA A 258 -5.27 1.75 33.66
CA ALA A 258 -5.37 1.94 32.22
C ALA A 258 -5.29 0.60 31.46
N TYR A 259 -4.36 -0.28 31.83
CA TYR A 259 -4.27 -1.61 31.23
C TYR A 259 -5.48 -2.51 31.53
N GLN A 260 -6.10 -2.38 32.70
CA GLN A 260 -7.35 -3.09 32.99
C GLN A 260 -8.48 -2.68 32.04
N TYR A 261 -8.61 -1.39 31.73
CA TYR A 261 -9.59 -0.91 30.75
C TYR A 261 -9.24 -1.35 29.33
N LEU A 262 -7.96 -1.22 28.92
CA LEU A 262 -7.50 -1.62 27.60
C LEU A 262 -7.70 -3.13 27.37
N SER A 263 -7.32 -3.98 28.34
CA SER A 263 -7.53 -5.43 28.30
C SER A 263 -9.01 -5.81 28.19
N ARG A 264 -9.91 -5.08 28.88
CA ARG A 264 -11.35 -5.30 28.71
C ARG A 264 -11.82 -4.92 27.31
N ALA A 265 -11.26 -3.86 26.72
CA ALA A 265 -11.58 -3.45 25.35
C ALA A 265 -11.15 -4.52 24.32
N ASP A 266 -9.95 -5.10 24.47
CA ASP A 266 -9.44 -6.22 23.66
C ASP A 266 -10.42 -7.41 23.63
N ILE A 267 -10.96 -7.79 24.79
CA ILE A 267 -11.96 -8.87 24.90
C ILE A 267 -13.20 -8.56 24.04
N PHE A 268 -13.67 -7.31 24.04
CA PHE A 268 -14.79 -6.91 23.20
C PHE A 268 -14.40 -6.86 21.71
N LEU A 269 -13.18 -6.43 21.37
CA LEU A 269 -12.66 -6.49 19.99
C LEU A 269 -12.63 -7.93 19.47
N GLY A 270 -12.12 -8.87 20.25
CA GLY A 270 -12.15 -10.30 19.92
C GLY A 270 -13.58 -10.82 19.71
N ARG A 271 -14.54 -10.39 20.53
CA ARG A 271 -15.97 -10.75 20.36
C ARG A 271 -16.56 -10.15 19.08
N ILE A 272 -16.21 -8.91 18.73
CA ILE A 272 -16.65 -8.27 17.47
C ILE A 272 -16.15 -9.09 16.29
N LEU A 273 -14.87 -9.45 16.25
CA LEU A 273 -14.27 -10.23 15.16
C LEU A 273 -14.90 -11.63 15.03
N ASN A 274 -15.14 -12.30 16.16
CA ASN A 274 -15.69 -13.65 16.16
C ASN A 274 -17.19 -13.71 15.88
N ARG A 275 -17.98 -12.74 16.37
CA ARG A 275 -19.45 -12.76 16.27
C ARG A 275 -20.00 -11.83 15.19
N GLN A 276 -19.15 -10.99 14.60
CA GLN A 276 -19.54 -9.93 13.65
C GLN A 276 -20.61 -8.96 14.22
N TYR A 277 -20.69 -8.85 15.55
CA TYR A 277 -21.65 -7.98 16.22
C TYR A 277 -21.01 -6.63 16.56
N TRP A 278 -21.19 -5.65 15.65
CA TRP A 278 -20.61 -4.31 15.75
C TRP A 278 -21.20 -3.44 16.86
N GLY A 279 -22.32 -3.84 17.47
CA GLY A 279 -22.90 -3.14 18.63
C GLY A 279 -21.95 -3.04 19.82
N PHE A 280 -21.01 -3.99 19.96
CA PHE A 280 -20.00 -3.95 21.02
C PHE A 280 -19.00 -2.80 20.89
N LEU A 281 -18.90 -2.16 19.73
CA LEU A 281 -17.98 -1.05 19.49
C LEU A 281 -18.24 0.13 20.44
N ARG A 282 -19.49 0.31 20.88
CA ARG A 282 -19.86 1.32 21.89
C ARG A 282 -19.13 1.11 23.22
N TYR A 283 -18.98 -0.14 23.65
CA TYR A 283 -18.25 -0.49 24.87
C TYR A 283 -16.75 -0.42 24.65
N THR A 284 -16.25 -1.01 23.56
CA THR A 284 -14.83 -1.00 23.21
C THR A 284 -14.27 0.41 23.17
N SER A 285 -14.90 1.29 22.40
CA SER A 285 -14.45 2.67 22.22
C SER A 285 -14.42 3.40 23.57
N THR A 286 -15.47 3.24 24.38
CA THR A 286 -15.55 3.84 25.71
C THR A 286 -14.45 3.35 26.65
N LEU A 287 -14.14 2.06 26.63
CA LEU A 287 -13.13 1.46 27.50
C LEU A 287 -11.71 1.85 27.08
N MET A 288 -11.36 1.70 25.81
CA MET A 288 -9.99 1.94 25.33
C MET A 288 -9.63 3.43 25.30
N THR A 289 -10.60 4.33 25.14
CA THR A 289 -10.35 5.78 25.06
C THR A 289 -10.66 6.46 26.39
N GLY A 290 -11.94 6.52 26.76
CA GLY A 290 -12.43 7.17 27.96
C GLY A 290 -11.94 6.51 29.24
N GLY A 291 -11.99 5.18 29.33
CA GLY A 291 -11.50 4.41 30.49
C GLY A 291 -10.01 4.61 30.73
N VAL A 292 -9.20 4.56 29.68
CA VAL A 292 -7.76 4.88 29.74
C VAL A 292 -7.55 6.35 30.13
N ASN A 293 -8.36 7.27 29.59
CA ASN A 293 -8.24 8.70 29.85
C ASN A 293 -8.43 9.04 31.34
N ILE A 294 -9.42 8.45 31.99
CA ILE A 294 -9.74 8.70 33.41
C ILE A 294 -8.82 7.97 34.38
N SER A 295 -8.01 7.03 33.89
CA SER A 295 -7.12 6.22 34.73
C SER A 295 -5.95 7.01 35.32
N LYS A 296 -5.63 8.19 34.76
CA LYS A 296 -4.57 9.07 35.28
C LYS A 296 -5.09 10.00 36.38
N GLU A 297 -4.40 10.02 37.51
CA GLU A 297 -4.74 10.90 38.62
C GLU A 297 -4.04 12.26 38.53
N LYS A 298 -2.83 12.28 37.93
CA LYS A 298 -1.99 13.47 37.78
C LYS A 298 -1.97 13.99 36.34
N ARG A 299 -1.62 15.26 36.18
CA ARG A 299 -1.34 15.83 34.84
C ARG A 299 -0.06 15.21 34.30
N ILE A 300 -0.10 14.81 33.04
CA ILE A 300 1.03 14.17 32.37
C ILE A 300 1.76 15.21 31.51
N GLN A 301 3.09 15.13 31.50
CA GLN A 301 3.91 15.98 30.65
C GLN A 301 3.80 15.54 29.18
N PRO A 302 3.85 16.49 28.23
CA PRO A 302 3.87 16.16 26.81
C PRO A 302 5.08 15.27 26.48
N SER A 303 4.83 14.19 25.74
CA SER A 303 5.87 13.27 25.27
C SER A 303 5.56 12.84 23.84
N TYR A 304 6.59 12.48 23.09
CA TYR A 304 6.45 12.02 21.72
C TYR A 304 5.87 10.61 21.67
N PHE A 305 4.83 10.43 20.85
CA PHE A 305 4.24 9.12 20.58
C PHE A 305 5.13 8.32 19.63
N GLN A 306 5.20 7.01 19.83
CA GLN A 306 5.87 6.09 18.91
C GLN A 306 4.88 5.18 18.21
N PHE A 307 5.26 4.76 17.01
CA PHE A 307 4.53 3.77 16.24
C PHE A 307 4.51 2.39 16.94
N PRO A 308 3.38 1.64 16.88
CA PRO A 308 3.27 0.31 17.48
C PRO A 308 4.33 -0.66 16.99
N ARG A 309 5.25 -1.05 17.88
CA ARG A 309 6.30 -2.02 17.56
C ARG A 309 5.72 -3.39 17.29
N TYR A 310 4.54 -3.70 17.85
CA TYR A 310 3.82 -4.94 17.59
C TYR A 310 3.58 -5.14 16.08
N ILE A 311 3.13 -4.11 15.36
CA ILE A 311 2.89 -4.19 13.91
C ILE A 311 4.19 -4.52 13.18
N THR A 312 5.28 -3.83 13.52
CA THR A 312 6.60 -4.06 12.93
C THR A 312 7.11 -5.48 13.23
N LYS A 313 7.00 -5.96 14.46
CA LYS A 313 7.40 -7.32 14.86
C LYS A 313 6.55 -8.39 14.17
N MET A 314 5.25 -8.15 14.00
CA MET A 314 4.37 -9.08 13.29
C MET A 314 4.69 -9.11 11.80
N ALA A 315 5.03 -7.98 11.18
CA ALA A 315 5.48 -7.93 9.80
C ALA A 315 6.82 -8.68 9.60
N GLN A 316 7.81 -8.42 10.48
CA GLN A 316 9.13 -9.05 10.43
C GLN A 316 9.05 -10.58 10.61
N SER A 317 8.28 -11.04 11.59
CA SER A 317 8.11 -12.48 11.87
C SER A 317 7.22 -13.20 10.86
N ARG A 318 6.60 -12.51 9.89
CA ARG A 318 5.64 -13.12 8.94
C ARG A 318 6.26 -14.25 8.14
N LYS A 319 7.49 -14.06 7.63
CA LYS A 319 8.19 -15.09 6.85
C LYS A 319 8.42 -16.35 7.70
N GLU A 320 9.01 -16.18 8.87
CA GLU A 320 9.27 -17.28 9.80
C GLU A 320 7.97 -18.01 10.21
N ARG A 321 6.91 -17.26 10.55
CA ARG A 321 5.62 -17.86 10.94
C ARG A 321 4.98 -18.65 9.80
N ASN A 322 5.11 -18.18 8.56
CA ASN A 322 4.63 -18.92 7.39
C ASN A 322 5.40 -20.24 7.21
N ILE A 323 6.73 -20.23 7.39
CA ILE A 323 7.56 -21.44 7.31
C ILE A 323 7.16 -22.44 8.41
N LYS A 324 7.08 -21.97 9.68
CA LYS A 324 6.62 -22.80 10.82
C LYS A 324 5.25 -23.42 10.55
N ARG A 325 4.32 -22.64 10.00
CA ARG A 325 2.98 -23.12 9.65
C ARG A 325 3.03 -24.18 8.55
N SER A 326 3.81 -23.96 7.50
CA SER A 326 3.99 -24.92 6.40
C SER A 326 4.57 -26.25 6.89
N ILE A 327 5.61 -26.22 7.73
CA ILE A 327 6.16 -27.41 8.40
C ILE A 327 5.08 -28.09 9.25
N GLY A 328 4.33 -27.30 10.01
CA GLY A 328 3.24 -27.78 10.86
C GLY A 328 2.10 -28.42 10.07
N GLU A 329 1.78 -27.95 8.87
CA GLU A 329 0.76 -28.51 7.97
C GLU A 329 1.22 -29.84 7.36
N LYS A 330 2.51 -29.98 7.05
CA LYS A 330 3.09 -31.22 6.48
C LYS A 330 3.26 -32.33 7.52
N LEU A 331 3.66 -31.99 8.74
CA LEU A 331 3.85 -32.97 9.81
C LEU A 331 2.55 -33.36 10.52
N SER A 332 1.51 -32.53 10.46
CA SER A 332 0.27 -32.75 11.23
C SER A 332 -0.47 -34.04 10.84
N PRO A 333 -0.64 -34.38 9.54
CA PRO A 333 -1.27 -35.63 9.13
C PRO A 333 -0.51 -36.87 9.58
N GLU A 334 0.81 -36.84 9.46
CA GLU A 334 1.69 -37.99 9.74
C GLU A 334 1.86 -38.25 11.24
N LEU A 335 1.89 -37.19 12.04
CA LEU A 335 2.11 -37.29 13.50
C LEU A 335 0.81 -37.26 14.30
N HIS A 336 -0.35 -37.11 13.63
CA HIS A 336 -1.68 -37.02 14.25
C HIS A 336 -1.78 -35.99 15.39
N VAL A 337 -1.05 -34.89 15.27
CA VAL A 337 -1.05 -33.78 16.24
C VAL A 337 -1.30 -32.45 15.55
N SER A 338 -1.85 -31.48 16.28
CA SER A 338 -2.08 -30.15 15.72
C SER A 338 -0.78 -29.45 15.31
N SER A 339 -0.85 -28.62 14.26
CA SER A 339 0.29 -27.80 13.82
C SER A 339 0.84 -26.91 14.94
N LYS A 340 0.00 -26.52 15.92
CA LYS A 340 0.44 -25.75 17.09
C LYS A 340 1.39 -26.56 17.99
N ILE A 341 1.10 -27.84 18.22
CA ILE A 341 1.96 -28.76 18.96
C ILE A 341 3.26 -28.99 18.18
N ILE A 342 3.17 -29.17 16.86
CA ILE A 342 4.35 -29.36 16.01
C ILE A 342 5.29 -28.17 16.09
N ILE A 343 4.76 -26.95 15.96
CA ILE A 343 5.57 -25.74 16.01
C ILE A 343 6.24 -25.56 17.37
N ARG A 344 5.54 -25.90 18.46
CA ARG A 344 6.04 -25.74 19.83
C ARG A 344 7.08 -26.79 20.20
N ASP A 345 6.79 -28.07 19.92
CA ASP A 345 7.52 -29.20 20.50
C ASP A 345 8.35 -29.96 19.47
N TYR A 346 7.80 -30.18 18.26
CA TYR A 346 8.47 -31.01 17.25
C TYR A 346 9.51 -30.22 16.46
N ILE A 347 9.25 -28.97 16.07
CA ILE A 347 10.26 -28.17 15.34
C ILE A 347 11.59 -28.15 16.13
N PRO A 348 11.64 -27.79 17.43
CA PRO A 348 12.88 -27.87 18.21
C PRO A 348 13.51 -29.27 18.24
N LEU A 349 12.71 -30.32 18.34
CA LEU A 349 13.19 -31.71 18.31
C LEU A 349 13.84 -32.06 16.97
N TYR A 350 13.18 -31.78 15.84
CA TYR A 350 13.70 -32.05 14.50
C TYR A 350 15.00 -31.28 14.23
N ARG A 351 15.13 -30.05 14.74
CA ARG A 351 16.41 -29.30 14.70
C ARG A 351 17.53 -30.03 15.43
N ILE A 352 17.25 -30.56 16.62
CA ILE A 352 18.24 -31.31 17.41
C ILE A 352 18.64 -32.61 16.70
N LEU A 353 17.67 -33.32 16.08
CA LEU A 353 17.92 -34.54 15.35
C LEU A 353 18.80 -34.29 14.11
N LEU A 354 18.51 -33.24 13.34
CA LEU A 354 19.33 -32.83 12.19
C LEU A 354 20.76 -32.47 12.62
N ARG A 355 20.90 -31.67 13.69
CA ARG A 355 22.22 -31.28 14.21
C ARG A 355 23.05 -32.47 14.70
N LYS A 356 22.40 -33.51 15.22
CA LYS A 356 23.06 -34.76 15.67
C LYS A 356 23.22 -35.80 14.55
N GLY A 357 22.83 -35.48 13.31
CA GLY A 357 22.88 -36.41 12.17
C GLY A 357 22.00 -37.64 12.35
N LYS A 358 20.93 -37.55 13.17
CA LYS A 358 19.98 -38.65 13.41
C LYS A 358 18.86 -38.70 12.38
N ILE A 359 18.68 -37.62 11.64
CA ILE A 359 17.79 -37.50 10.49
C ILE A 359 18.51 -36.65 9.46
N THR A 360 18.23 -36.89 8.19
CA THR A 360 18.82 -36.18 7.05
C THR A 360 17.78 -35.33 6.33
N ASP A 361 18.24 -34.36 5.55
CA ASP A 361 17.37 -33.55 4.70
C ASP A 361 16.63 -34.40 3.65
N GLU A 362 17.31 -35.40 3.08
CA GLU A 362 16.75 -36.32 2.09
C GLU A 362 15.58 -37.13 2.68
N GLU A 363 15.68 -37.54 3.93
CA GLU A 363 14.59 -38.20 4.64
C GLU A 363 13.41 -37.26 4.91
N LEU A 364 13.68 -35.99 5.26
CA LEU A 364 12.63 -35.00 5.49
C LEU A 364 11.92 -34.58 4.20
N GLU A 365 12.67 -34.45 3.10
CA GLU A 365 12.14 -34.19 1.77
C GLU A 365 11.33 -35.38 1.26
N GLY A 366 11.89 -36.59 1.32
CA GLY A 366 11.24 -37.79 0.80
C GLY A 366 9.99 -38.20 1.59
N LYS A 367 10.02 -38.09 2.93
CA LYS A 367 8.92 -38.53 3.79
C LYS A 367 7.85 -37.46 3.98
N TYR A 368 8.24 -36.20 4.17
CA TYR A 368 7.32 -35.12 4.54
C TYR A 368 7.18 -34.05 3.47
N GLY A 369 7.89 -34.16 2.34
CA GLY A 369 7.83 -33.19 1.24
C GLY A 369 8.36 -31.81 1.61
N PHE A 370 9.35 -31.73 2.51
CA PHE A 370 9.91 -30.44 2.92
C PHE A 370 10.64 -29.75 1.76
N ASN A 371 10.45 -28.45 1.62
CA ASN A 371 11.15 -27.66 0.60
C ASN A 371 12.46 -27.08 1.15
N VAL A 372 13.29 -26.54 0.26
CA VAL A 372 14.59 -25.96 0.59
C VAL A 372 14.50 -24.89 1.69
N GLU A 373 13.50 -24.01 1.66
CA GLU A 373 13.35 -22.95 2.67
C GLU A 373 13.00 -23.50 4.07
N GLU A 374 12.23 -24.59 4.15
CA GLU A 374 11.86 -25.26 5.40
C GLU A 374 13.06 -26.03 5.99
N LEU A 375 13.82 -26.70 5.13
CA LEU A 375 15.04 -27.39 5.52
C LEU A 375 16.11 -26.41 6.03
N GLU A 376 16.34 -25.31 5.31
CA GLU A 376 17.18 -24.21 5.75
C GLU A 376 16.71 -23.65 7.11
N TYR A 377 15.40 -23.49 7.28
CA TYR A 377 14.84 -23.02 8.55
C TYR A 377 15.08 -23.98 9.72
N LEU A 378 15.01 -25.30 9.49
CA LEU A 378 15.32 -26.29 10.51
C LEU A 378 16.82 -26.37 10.81
N ARG A 379 17.67 -26.10 9.82
CA ARG A 379 19.12 -25.99 10.01
C ARG A 379 19.53 -24.68 10.72
N SER A 380 18.73 -23.62 10.57
CA SER A 380 18.98 -22.34 11.23
C SER A 380 18.74 -22.45 12.76
N SER A 381 19.78 -22.80 13.50
CA SER A 381 19.91 -22.62 14.95
C SER A 381 21.37 -22.57 15.35
#